data_AF-A0A3D0TV93-F1
#
_entry.id   AF-A0A3D0TV93-F1
#
_cell.length_a   1.000
_cell.length_b   1.000
_cell.length_c   1.000
_cell.angle_alpha   90.00
_cell.angle_beta   90.00
_cell.angle_gamma   90.00
#
_symmetry.space_group_name_H-M   'P 1'
#
loop_
_entity.id
_entity.type
_entity.pdbx_description
1 polymer ?
#
loop_
_entity_poly.entity_id
_entity_poly.type
_entity_poly.pdbx_seq_one_letter_code
_entity_poly.pdbx_strand_id
1 'polypeptide(L)'
;MLDFDGTLYPYATAVALAVAHLSGGKVAPDPAVLPDYDLVSSWGRKFGMTAALWDEAHLLIARDSAFHDMEPIPGSAAAVRRFRSAGGTVVIQTVRAGFTSERPHARPDDGARIAAATEQWACDWFAVPPDAVIHVSTAGRKGRSH
;
A
#
# COMPACT_ATOMS: atom_id res chain seq x y z
N MET A 1 -7.86 -4.87 -14.78
CA MET A 1 -7.53 -3.92 -13.71
C MET A 1 -7.27 -4.71 -12.45
N LEU A 2 -6.14 -4.48 -11.78
CA LEU A 2 -5.72 -5.19 -10.58
C LEU A 2 -5.56 -4.16 -9.46
N ASP A 3 -6.10 -4.48 -8.28
CA ASP A 3 -5.80 -3.72 -7.07
C ASP A 3 -4.33 -3.91 -6.70
N PHE A 4 -3.70 -2.91 -6.11
CA PHE A 4 -2.30 -3.00 -5.69
C PHE A 4 -2.20 -3.65 -4.31
N ASP A 5 -2.83 -3.02 -3.33
CA ASP A 5 -2.71 -3.36 -1.91
C ASP A 5 -3.48 -4.65 -1.60
N GLY A 6 -2.79 -5.67 -1.07
CA GLY A 6 -3.41 -6.95 -0.72
C GLY A 6 -3.69 -7.88 -1.91
N THR A 7 -3.44 -7.44 -3.15
CA THR A 7 -3.52 -8.30 -4.36
C THR A 7 -2.15 -8.53 -4.99
N LEU A 8 -1.35 -7.47 -5.13
CA LEU A 8 0.01 -7.53 -5.68
C LEU A 8 1.05 -7.30 -4.58
N TYR A 9 0.82 -6.29 -3.75
CA TYR A 9 1.72 -5.89 -2.68
C TYR A 9 1.20 -6.40 -1.32
N PRO A 10 2.05 -7.01 -0.47
CA PRO A 10 1.65 -7.50 0.85
C PRO A 10 1.47 -6.37 1.88
N TYR A 11 0.50 -5.49 1.61
CA TYR A 11 0.30 -4.23 2.30
C TYR A 11 0.12 -4.36 3.82
N ALA A 12 -0.70 -5.32 4.28
CA ALA A 12 -0.89 -5.53 5.71
C ALA A 12 0.41 -5.93 6.43
N THR A 13 1.27 -6.73 5.77
CA THR A 13 2.59 -7.06 6.28
C THR A 13 3.48 -5.83 6.34
N ALA A 14 3.46 -4.98 5.31
CA ALA A 14 4.21 -3.72 5.30
C ALA A 14 3.81 -2.81 6.47
N VAL A 15 2.50 -2.66 6.70
CA VAL A 15 1.97 -1.85 7.82
C VAL A 15 2.32 -2.47 9.17
N ALA A 16 2.20 -3.79 9.34
CA ALA A 16 2.59 -4.46 10.58
C ALA A 16 4.07 -4.23 10.91
N LEU A 17 4.96 -4.35 9.91
CA LEU A 17 6.39 -4.09 10.04
C LEU A 17 6.67 -2.63 10.37
N ALA A 18 6.03 -1.69 9.69
CA ALA A 18 6.18 -0.26 9.95
C ALA A 18 5.72 0.14 11.36
N VAL A 19 4.59 -0.40 11.82
CA VAL A 19 4.08 -0.19 13.18
C VAL A 19 5.01 -0.80 14.23
N ALA A 20 5.53 -2.01 13.99
CA ALA A 20 6.52 -2.63 14.86
C ALA A 20 7.79 -1.78 14.94
N HIS A 21 8.26 -1.25 13.82
CA HIS A 21 9.41 -0.37 13.76
C HIS A 21 9.18 0.92 14.57
N LEU A 22 8.10 1.66 14.29
CA LEU A 22 7.80 2.95 14.92
C LEU A 22 7.50 2.83 16.43
N SER A 23 6.92 1.70 16.84
CA SER A 23 6.64 1.44 18.26
C SER A 23 7.84 0.88 19.03
N GLY A 24 8.99 0.64 18.38
CA GLY A 24 10.14 -0.02 18.98
C GLY A 24 9.83 -1.46 19.42
N GLY A 25 8.99 -2.16 18.67
CA GLY A 25 8.55 -3.53 18.93
C GLY A 25 7.44 -3.69 19.96
N LYS A 26 6.93 -2.58 20.55
CA LYS A 26 5.85 -2.63 21.56
C LYS A 26 4.51 -3.04 20.96
N VAL A 27 4.32 -2.79 19.66
CA VAL A 27 3.11 -3.14 18.92
C VAL A 27 3.53 -3.96 17.71
N ALA A 28 3.18 -5.25 17.70
CA ALA A 28 3.48 -6.16 16.59
C ALA A 28 2.17 -6.81 16.11
N PRO A 29 1.42 -6.14 15.21
CA PRO A 29 0.22 -6.72 14.64
C PRO A 29 0.59 -7.95 13.83
N ASP A 30 -0.16 -9.05 14.00
CA ASP A 30 -0.03 -10.21 13.13
C ASP A 30 -0.78 -9.92 11.81
N PRO A 31 -0.10 -9.85 10.65
CA PRO A 31 -0.75 -9.62 9.36
C PRO A 31 -1.70 -10.76 8.95
N ALA A 32 -1.64 -11.95 9.59
CA ALA A 32 -2.60 -13.02 9.40
C ALA A 32 -3.92 -12.79 10.18
N VAL A 33 -3.91 -11.90 11.18
CA VAL A 33 -5.07 -11.59 12.01
C VAL A 33 -5.78 -10.34 11.47
N LEU A 34 -6.41 -10.50 10.31
CA LEU A 34 -7.24 -9.48 9.67
C LEU A 34 -8.67 -9.99 9.57
N PRO A 35 -9.56 -9.67 10.53
CA PRO A 35 -10.95 -10.02 10.39
C PRO A 35 -11.65 -9.17 9.32
N ASP A 36 -11.15 -7.97 8.97
CA ASP A 36 -11.83 -7.02 8.08
C ASP A 36 -10.87 -6.11 7.29
N TYR A 37 -11.39 -5.51 6.20
CA TYR A 37 -10.71 -4.51 5.35
C TYR A 37 -10.36 -3.20 6.10
N ASP A 38 -10.96 -2.96 7.26
CA ASP A 38 -10.68 -1.81 8.12
C ASP A 38 -9.62 -2.13 9.18
N LEU A 39 -8.36 -2.10 8.73
CA LEU A 39 -7.18 -2.29 9.57
C LEU A 39 -7.08 -1.25 10.69
N VAL A 40 -7.49 -0.01 10.44
CA VAL A 40 -7.45 1.07 11.45
C VAL A 40 -8.35 0.72 12.62
N SER A 41 -9.61 0.37 12.35
CA SER A 41 -10.57 0.08 13.41
C SER A 41 -10.28 -1.25 14.10
N SER A 42 -9.88 -2.27 13.35
CA SER A 42 -9.61 -3.60 13.91
C SER A 42 -8.31 -3.63 14.73
N TRP A 43 -7.22 -3.05 14.21
CA TRP A 43 -5.94 -3.00 14.91
C TRP A 43 -5.87 -1.87 15.94
N GLY A 44 -6.53 -0.74 15.69
CA GLY A 44 -6.65 0.34 16.67
C GLY A 44 -7.26 -0.15 17.98
N ARG A 45 -8.37 -0.88 17.91
CA ARG A 45 -9.02 -1.48 19.08
C ARG A 45 -8.18 -2.59 19.73
N LYS A 46 -7.55 -3.45 18.92
CA LYS A 46 -6.86 -4.65 19.43
C LYS A 46 -5.46 -4.37 19.99
N PHE A 47 -4.75 -3.42 19.39
CA PHE A 47 -3.33 -3.17 19.67
C PHE A 47 -3.06 -1.76 20.21
N GLY A 48 -4.11 -0.98 20.51
CA GLY A 48 -3.96 0.40 20.99
C GLY A 48 -3.33 1.33 19.95
N MET A 49 -3.40 0.97 18.67
CA MET A 49 -2.81 1.74 17.59
C MET A 49 -3.60 3.04 17.39
N THR A 50 -2.92 4.17 17.54
CA THR A 50 -3.52 5.49 17.34
C THR A 50 -3.59 5.83 15.85
N ALA A 51 -4.50 6.75 15.48
CA ALA A 51 -4.52 7.30 14.13
C ALA A 51 -3.18 7.95 13.74
N ALA A 52 -2.46 8.55 14.69
CA ALA A 52 -1.14 9.12 14.46
C ALA A 52 -0.09 8.04 14.11
N LEU A 53 -0.04 6.93 14.87
CA LEU A 53 0.87 5.83 14.58
C LEU A 53 0.55 5.15 13.24
N TRP A 54 -0.74 5.03 12.92
CA TRP A 54 -1.19 4.55 11.62
C TRP A 54 -0.68 5.43 10.47
N ASP A 55 -0.81 6.75 10.63
CA ASP A 55 -0.39 7.72 9.62
C ASP A 55 1.13 7.74 9.43
N GLU A 56 1.88 7.66 10.52
CA GLU A 56 3.33 7.55 10.47
C GLU A 56 3.78 6.25 9.79
N ALA A 57 3.10 5.13 10.02
CA ALA A 57 3.41 3.86 9.36
C ALA A 57 3.24 3.97 7.84
N HIS A 58 2.20 4.66 7.36
CA HIS A 58 1.98 4.88 5.92
C HIS A 58 3.05 5.78 5.32
N LEU A 59 3.42 6.85 6.03
CA LEU A 59 4.49 7.74 5.60
C LEU A 59 5.84 7.04 5.59
N LEU A 60 6.07 6.08 6.50
CA LEU A 60 7.29 5.28 6.52
C LEU A 60 7.36 4.36 5.30
N ILE A 61 6.30 3.58 5.03
CA ILE A 61 6.20 2.70 3.84
C ILE A 61 6.40 3.51 2.54
N ALA A 62 5.82 4.71 2.50
CA ALA A 62 5.94 5.64 1.38
C ALA A 62 7.38 6.11 1.11
N ARG A 63 8.19 6.27 2.15
CA ARG A 63 9.49 6.96 2.09
C ARG A 63 10.69 6.02 2.14
N ASP A 64 10.53 4.84 2.73
CA ASP A 64 11.62 3.93 3.03
C ASP A 64 11.67 2.78 2.00
N SER A 65 12.82 2.69 1.31
CA SER A 65 13.12 1.68 0.29
C SER A 65 12.98 0.25 0.81
N ALA A 66 13.16 -0.01 2.10
CA ALA A 66 13.03 -1.36 2.66
C ALA A 66 11.62 -1.93 2.48
N PHE A 67 10.58 -1.09 2.45
CA PHE A 67 9.22 -1.53 2.17
C PHE A 67 8.95 -1.69 0.67
N HIS A 68 9.74 -1.03 -0.17
CA HIS A 68 9.76 -1.27 -1.62
C HIS A 68 10.53 -2.56 -1.97
N ASP A 69 11.43 -3.04 -1.12
CA ASP A 69 12.12 -4.31 -1.38
C ASP A 69 11.26 -5.55 -1.04
N MET A 70 10.02 -5.37 -0.59
CA MET A 70 9.12 -6.48 -0.25
C MET A 70 8.75 -7.30 -1.49
N GLU A 71 8.81 -8.63 -1.34
CA GLU A 71 8.34 -9.55 -2.36
C GLU A 71 6.83 -9.38 -2.61
N PRO A 72 6.38 -9.54 -3.86
CA PRO A 72 4.97 -9.51 -4.20
C PRO A 72 4.25 -10.70 -3.56
N ILE A 73 2.93 -10.59 -3.42
CA ILE A 73 2.09 -11.68 -2.91
C ILE A 73 2.35 -12.95 -3.74
N PRO A 74 2.56 -14.12 -3.10
CA PRO A 74 2.95 -15.35 -3.79
C PRO A 74 2.04 -15.66 -4.99
N GLY A 75 2.67 -15.90 -6.14
CA GLY A 75 1.97 -16.22 -7.39
C GLY A 75 1.41 -15.03 -8.17
N SER A 76 1.28 -13.84 -7.56
CA SER A 76 0.78 -12.64 -8.25
C SER A 76 1.67 -12.25 -9.44
N ALA A 77 2.99 -12.29 -9.28
CA ALA A 77 3.93 -11.98 -10.36
C ALA A 77 3.86 -12.97 -11.52
N ALA A 78 3.77 -14.27 -11.23
CA ALA A 78 3.60 -15.29 -12.26
C ALA A 78 2.27 -15.13 -13.00
N ALA A 79 1.18 -14.83 -12.29
CA ALA A 79 -0.14 -14.60 -12.88
C ALA A 79 -0.15 -13.38 -13.82
N VAL A 80 0.43 -12.25 -13.37
CA VAL A 80 0.56 -11.03 -14.18
C VAL A 80 1.38 -11.29 -15.44
N ARG A 81 2.54 -11.95 -15.32
CA ARG A 81 3.39 -12.30 -16.47
C ARG A 81 2.68 -13.21 -17.46
N ARG A 82 1.97 -14.24 -16.97
CA ARG A 82 1.18 -15.15 -17.82
C ARG A 82 0.08 -14.42 -18.57
N PHE A 83 -0.68 -13.56 -17.90
CA PHE A 83 -1.74 -12.77 -18.53
C PHE A 83 -1.18 -11.87 -19.65
N ARG A 84 -0.02 -11.25 -19.43
CA ARG A 84 0.67 -10.44 -20.45
C ARG A 84 1.18 -11.26 -21.61
N SER A 85 1.77 -12.44 -21.36
CA SER A 85 2.23 -13.33 -22.44
C SER A 85 1.09 -13.80 -23.36
N ALA A 86 -0.16 -13.74 -22.89
CA ALA A 86 -1.35 -14.02 -23.67
C ALA A 86 -1.90 -12.79 -24.42
N GLY A 87 -1.18 -11.66 -24.41
CA GLY A 87 -1.58 -10.39 -25.06
C GLY A 87 -2.47 -9.50 -24.20
N GLY A 88 -2.67 -9.80 -22.91
CA GLY A 88 -3.51 -9.01 -22.02
C GLY A 88 -2.86 -7.70 -21.57
N THR A 89 -3.66 -6.63 -21.48
CA THR A 89 -3.24 -5.34 -20.90
C THR A 89 -3.47 -5.34 -19.39
N VAL A 90 -2.40 -5.12 -18.63
CA VAL A 90 -2.48 -4.99 -17.18
C VAL A 90 -2.63 -3.52 -16.83
N VAL A 91 -3.60 -3.22 -15.98
CA VAL A 91 -3.73 -1.89 -15.38
C VAL A 91 -3.72 -2.12 -13.88
N ILE A 92 -2.66 -1.65 -13.21
CA ILE A 92 -2.61 -1.64 -11.75
C ILE A 92 -3.28 -0.35 -11.28
N GLN A 93 -4.14 -0.47 -10.28
CA GLN A 93 -4.78 0.65 -9.62
C GLN A 93 -4.45 0.56 -8.13
N THR A 94 -4.05 1.67 -7.55
CA THR A 94 -3.99 1.86 -6.11
C THR A 94 -4.80 3.11 -5.75
N VAL A 95 -5.44 3.07 -4.59
CA VAL A 95 -6.06 4.24 -3.98
C VAL A 95 -5.09 4.74 -2.93
N ARG A 96 -4.80 6.06 -2.93
CA ARG A 96 -3.92 6.65 -1.92
C ARG A 96 -4.44 6.34 -0.50
N ALA A 97 -3.75 5.45 0.21
CA ALA A 97 -3.99 5.26 1.63
C ALA A 97 -3.59 6.55 2.37
N GLY A 98 -4.56 7.22 3.01
CA GLY A 98 -4.29 8.29 3.97
C GLY A 98 -4.01 9.70 3.43
N PHE A 99 -4.17 10.00 2.13
CA PHE A 99 -4.11 11.40 1.64
C PHE A 99 -5.49 12.03 1.55
N THR A 100 -6.20 12.10 2.68
CA THR A 100 -7.25 13.12 2.81
C THR A 100 -6.58 14.43 3.17
N SER A 101 -7.04 15.52 2.58
CA SER A 101 -6.49 16.89 2.63
C SER A 101 -6.46 17.56 4.02
N GLU A 102 -6.64 16.79 5.10
CA GLU A 102 -6.85 17.29 6.46
C GLU A 102 -5.71 16.95 7.43
N ARG A 103 -4.55 16.48 6.92
CA ARG A 103 -3.42 16.08 7.77
C ARG A 103 -2.34 17.18 7.84
N PRO A 104 -1.96 17.67 9.03
CA PRO A 104 -0.96 18.73 9.18
C PRO A 104 0.50 18.30 8.91
N HIS A 105 0.78 17.01 8.72
CA HIS A 105 2.15 16.46 8.61
C HIS A 105 2.53 15.88 7.24
N ALA A 106 1.57 15.77 6.31
CA ALA A 106 1.84 15.31 4.95
C ALA A 106 2.49 16.44 4.15
N ARG A 107 3.63 16.17 3.51
CA ARG A 107 4.22 17.15 2.59
C ARG A 107 3.38 17.23 1.32
N PRO A 108 3.33 18.39 0.65
CA PRO A 108 2.59 18.56 -0.60
C PRO A 108 2.96 17.55 -1.71
N ASP A 109 4.19 17.02 -1.69
CA ASP A 109 4.76 16.12 -2.70
C ASP A 109 4.72 14.63 -2.34
N ASP A 110 4.42 14.25 -1.08
CA ASP A 110 4.49 12.85 -0.64
C ASP A 110 3.60 11.94 -1.52
N GLY A 111 2.42 12.42 -1.92
CA GLY A 111 1.51 11.66 -2.78
C GLY A 111 2.02 11.41 -4.21
N ALA A 112 2.88 12.27 -4.75
CA ALA A 112 3.52 12.05 -6.06
C ALA A 112 4.70 11.10 -5.93
N ARG A 113 5.47 11.21 -4.84
CA ARG A 113 6.60 10.32 -4.55
C ARG A 113 6.15 8.88 -4.31
N ILE A 114 5.05 8.68 -3.58
CA ILE A 114 4.45 7.35 -3.39
C ILE A 114 4.05 6.75 -4.72
N ALA A 115 3.38 7.52 -5.58
CA ALA A 115 2.97 7.05 -6.90
C ALA A 115 4.17 6.57 -7.73
N ALA A 116 5.23 7.38 -7.80
CA ALA A 116 6.45 7.03 -8.52
C ALA A 116 7.16 5.80 -7.95
N ALA A 117 7.20 5.65 -6.61
CA ALA A 117 7.82 4.49 -5.97
C ALA A 117 7.00 3.21 -6.20
N THR A 118 5.67 3.30 -6.13
CA THR A 118 4.76 2.20 -6.48
C THR A 118 4.87 1.80 -7.95
N GLU A 119 5.04 2.77 -8.85
CA GLU A 119 5.28 2.53 -10.28
C GLU A 119 6.59 1.79 -10.51
N GLN A 120 7.68 2.29 -9.94
CA GLN A 120 8.99 1.65 -10.03
C GLN A 120 8.95 0.22 -9.50
N TRP A 121 8.35 0.01 -8.31
CA TRP A 121 8.18 -1.31 -7.71
C TRP A 121 7.45 -2.30 -8.64
N ALA A 122 6.34 -1.85 -9.23
CA ALA A 122 5.55 -2.69 -10.12
C ALA A 122 6.31 -3.02 -11.42
N CYS A 123 7.04 -2.05 -11.97
CA CYS A 123 7.90 -2.26 -13.13
C CYS A 123 8.97 -3.31 -12.84
N ASP A 124 9.65 -3.20 -11.69
CA ASP A 124 10.73 -4.10 -11.29
C ASP A 124 10.23 -5.54 -11.08
N TRP A 125 9.12 -5.73 -10.35
CA TRP A 125 8.61 -7.06 -10.04
C TRP A 125 7.88 -7.74 -11.19
N PHE A 126 7.08 -6.99 -11.95
CA PHE A 126 6.22 -7.55 -13.00
C PHE A 126 6.84 -7.44 -14.39
N ALA A 127 8.02 -6.83 -14.53
CA ALA A 127 8.67 -6.53 -15.80
C ALA A 127 7.73 -5.82 -16.79
N VAL A 128 6.88 -4.94 -16.26
CA VAL A 128 5.88 -4.19 -17.04
C VAL A 128 6.51 -2.85 -17.41
N PRO A 129 6.48 -2.44 -18.70
CA PRO A 129 7.06 -1.16 -19.09
C PRO A 129 6.30 -0.01 -18.43
N PRO A 130 6.95 1.13 -18.12
CA PRO A 130 6.36 2.22 -17.32
C PRO A 130 5.04 2.76 -17.89
N ASP A 131 4.89 2.75 -19.22
CA ASP A 131 3.69 3.18 -19.94
C ASP A 131 2.50 2.21 -19.81
N ALA A 132 2.74 0.99 -19.36
CA ALA A 132 1.72 -0.03 -19.15
C ALA A 132 1.24 -0.10 -17.69
N VAL A 133 1.61 0.83 -16.80
CA VAL A 133 1.31 0.68 -15.38
C VAL A 133 0.93 1.98 -14.68
N ILE A 134 -0.14 1.84 -13.89
CA ILE A 134 -0.51 2.66 -12.73
C ILE A 134 -1.30 3.93 -13.03
N HIS A 135 -2.63 3.77 -13.04
CA HIS A 135 -3.50 4.86 -12.64
C HIS A 135 -3.54 4.93 -11.11
N VAL A 136 -2.65 5.73 -10.51
CA VAL A 136 -2.80 6.12 -9.09
C VAL A 136 -4.00 7.06 -9.02
N SER A 137 -5.14 6.53 -8.61
CA SER A 137 -6.30 7.37 -8.37
C SER A 137 -6.07 8.13 -7.05
N THR A 138 -5.88 9.43 -7.17
CA THR A 138 -5.78 10.36 -6.04
C THR A 138 -7.15 10.69 -5.45
N ALA A 139 -8.23 10.21 -6.08
CA ALA A 139 -9.58 10.36 -5.56
C ALA A 139 -9.73 9.44 -4.34
N GLY A 140 -9.32 9.93 -3.17
CA GLY A 140 -9.89 9.46 -1.93
C GLY A 140 -11.41 9.45 -2.09
N ARG A 141 -12.08 8.37 -1.66
CA ARG A 141 -13.55 8.38 -1.62
C ARG A 141 -13.95 9.63 -0.84
N LYS A 142 -14.48 10.65 -1.53
CA LYS A 142 -15.32 11.65 -0.88
C LYS A 142 -16.37 10.82 -0.15
N GLY A 143 -16.35 10.86 1.18
CA GLY A 143 -17.26 10.10 2.00
C GLY A 143 -18.66 10.23 1.40
N ARG A 144 -19.32 9.10 1.15
CA ARG A 144 -20.77 9.16 0.98
C ARG A 144 -21.29 9.53 2.35
N SER A 145 -21.60 10.82 2.50
CA SER A 145 -22.45 11.30 3.56
C SER A 145 -23.74 10.49 3.51
N HIS A 146 -23.91 9.61 4.48
CA HIS A 146 -25.21 9.03 4.82
C HIS A 146 -25.61 9.63 6.17
#